data_AF-A0A2A7WND0-F1
#
_entry.id   AF-A0A2A7WND0-F1
#
_cell.length_a   1.000
_cell.length_b   1.000
_cell.length_c   1.000
_cell.angle_alpha   90.00
_cell.angle_beta   90.00
_cell.angle_gamma   90.00
#
_symmetry.space_group_name_H-M   'P 1'
#
loop_
_entity.id
_entity.type
_entity.pdbx_description
1 polymer ?
#
loop_
_entity_poly.entity_id
_entity_poly.type
_entity_poly.pdbx_seq_one_letter_code
_entity_poly.pdbx_strand_id
1 'polypeptide(L)'
;MIQIGADFEKFQGDKQTFVYIDQFYNSTDQYGELTQSSVELSEQTLKPGVHTVAAIQFDNDDPNTGKIVNFIEAKYEVKEKK
;
A
#
# COMPACT_ATOMS: atom_id res chain seq x y z
N MET A 1 -13.17 -1.60 12.26
CA MET A 1 -12.16 -1.52 11.19
C MET A 1 -11.90 -0.05 10.92
N ILE A 2 -10.64 0.36 10.89
CA ILE A 2 -10.23 1.74 10.56
C ILE A 2 -9.47 1.68 9.24
N GLN A 3 -9.79 2.58 8.31
CA GLN A 3 -9.22 2.61 6.98
C GLN A 3 -8.90 4.04 6.57
N ILE A 4 -7.94 4.20 5.67
CA ILE A 4 -7.65 5.46 4.98
C ILE A 4 -7.98 5.31 3.49
N GLY A 5 -8.54 6.34 2.88
CA GLY A 5 -8.71 6.38 1.43
C GLY A 5 -7.35 6.51 0.74
N ALA A 6 -7.19 5.82 -0.38
CA ALA A 6 -5.97 5.86 -1.18
C ALA A 6 -6.29 5.81 -2.68
N ASP A 7 -5.62 6.65 -3.45
CA ASP A 7 -5.65 6.61 -4.90
C ASP A 7 -4.40 5.84 -5.38
N PHE A 8 -4.63 4.71 -6.04
CA PHE A 8 -3.60 3.88 -6.64
C PHE A 8 -3.46 4.26 -8.12
N GLU A 9 -2.32 4.84 -8.49
CA GLU A 9 -2.06 5.35 -9.85
C GLU A 9 -0.90 4.61 -10.52
N LYS A 10 -0.96 4.55 -11.86
CA LYS A 10 0.11 4.05 -12.75
C LYS A 10 0.41 2.55 -12.57
N PHE A 11 -0.56 1.77 -12.09
CA PHE A 11 -0.43 0.32 -12.01
C PHE A 11 -0.92 -0.37 -13.27
N GLN A 12 -0.42 -1.59 -13.48
CA GLN A 12 -0.82 -2.48 -14.56
C GLN A 12 -1.93 -3.40 -14.04
N GLY A 13 -3.13 -3.31 -14.61
CA GLY A 13 -4.31 -4.04 -14.13
C GLY A 13 -4.26 -5.56 -14.33
N ASP A 14 -3.28 -6.07 -15.08
CA ASP A 14 -3.01 -7.50 -15.26
C ASP A 14 -2.01 -8.06 -14.22
N LYS A 15 -1.56 -7.24 -13.27
CA LYS A 15 -0.59 -7.61 -12.23
C LYS A 15 -1.15 -7.39 -10.84
N GLN A 16 -0.62 -8.14 -9.88
CA GLN A 16 -0.90 -7.96 -8.47
C GLN A 16 -0.05 -6.83 -7.89
N THR A 17 -0.69 -5.98 -7.08
CA THR A 17 -0.05 -4.92 -6.31
C THR A 17 -0.02 -5.31 -4.85
N PHE A 18 1.19 -5.37 -4.29
CA PHE A 18 1.46 -5.70 -2.90
C PHE A 18 1.59 -4.40 -2.11
N VAL A 19 0.73 -4.23 -1.12
CA VAL A 19 0.67 -3.05 -0.25
C VAL A 19 1.36 -3.35 1.07
N TYR A 20 2.23 -2.44 1.49
CA TYR A 20 2.98 -2.49 2.73
C TYR A 20 2.74 -1.22 3.53
N ILE A 21 2.71 -1.33 4.86
CA ILE A 21 2.76 -0.18 5.77
C ILE A 21 3.98 -0.34 6.67
N ASP A 22 4.87 0.65 6.70
CA ASP A 22 6.14 0.63 7.42
C ASP A 22 6.96 -0.63 7.15
N GLN A 23 7.01 -1.04 5.88
CA GLN A 23 7.71 -2.25 5.39
C GLN A 23 7.07 -3.59 5.83
N PHE A 24 5.93 -3.57 6.55
CA PHE A 24 5.15 -4.77 6.86
C PHE A 24 4.07 -4.99 5.81
N TYR A 25 3.93 -6.24 5.35
CA TYR A 25 2.88 -6.62 4.42
C TYR A 25 1.49 -6.31 5.00
N ASN A 26 0.62 -5.71 4.18
CA ASN A 26 -0.74 -5.33 4.55
C ASN A 26 -1.78 -6.09 3.70
N SER A 27 -1.74 -5.94 2.37
CA SER A 27 -2.69 -6.59 1.45
C SER A 27 -2.06 -6.82 0.07
N THR A 28 -2.76 -7.63 -0.74
CA THR A 28 -2.48 -7.79 -2.17
C THR A 28 -3.79 -7.64 -2.93
N ASP A 29 -3.82 -6.73 -3.89
CA ASP A 29 -4.99 -6.41 -4.70
C ASP A 29 -4.59 -6.16 -6.16
N GLN A 30 -5.56 -6.12 -7.07
CA GLN A 30 -5.33 -5.73 -8.47
C GLN A 30 -5.77 -4.29 -8.67
N TYR A 31 -4.82 -3.41 -9.00
CA TYR A 31 -5.06 -2.01 -9.29
C TYR A 31 -4.71 -1.71 -10.75
N GLY A 32 -5.57 -0.93 -11.41
CA GLY A 32 -5.35 -0.47 -12.78
C GLY A 32 -4.59 0.86 -12.86
N GLU A 33 -4.69 1.52 -14.00
CA GLU A 33 -4.02 2.80 -14.24
C GLU A 33 -4.41 3.89 -13.22
N LEU A 34 -5.67 3.89 -12.80
CA LEU A 34 -6.18 4.71 -11.71
C LEU A 34 -7.27 3.92 -10.97
N THR A 35 -7.10 3.71 -9.67
CA THR A 35 -8.08 3.01 -8.83
C THR A 35 -8.19 3.68 -7.48
N GLN A 36 -9.40 4.11 -7.12
CA GLN A 36 -9.69 4.63 -5.79
C GLN A 36 -10.08 3.46 -4.89
N SER A 37 -9.39 3.32 -3.76
CA SER A 37 -9.62 2.25 -2.81
C SER A 37 -9.36 2.73 -1.39
N SER A 38 -9.25 1.80 -0.46
CA SER A 38 -8.88 2.05 0.93
C SER A 38 -7.83 1.07 1.40
N VAL A 39 -6.96 1.54 2.30
CA VAL A 39 -5.98 0.70 2.99
C VAL A 39 -6.45 0.50 4.43
N GLU A 40 -6.58 -0.76 4.85
CA GLU A 40 -6.95 -1.11 6.21
C GLU A 40 -5.76 -0.91 7.16
N LEU A 41 -6.03 -0.25 8.29
CA LEU A 41 -5.03 0.01 9.32
C LEU A 41 -5.15 -1.00 10.46
N SER A 42 -4.00 -1.47 10.94
CA SER A 42 -3.88 -2.32 12.13
C SER A 42 -3.53 -1.49 13.37
N GLU A 43 -3.56 -2.10 14.56
CA GLU A 43 -3.18 -1.43 15.81
C GLU A 43 -1.76 -0.84 15.78
N GLN A 44 -0.82 -1.48 15.06
CA GLN A 44 0.55 -0.99 14.92
C GLN A 44 0.62 0.27 14.07
N THR A 45 -0.17 0.33 13.01
CA THR A 45 -0.18 1.41 12.01
C THR A 45 -1.10 2.57 12.41
N LEU A 46 -1.68 2.49 13.62
CA LEU A 46 -2.47 3.52 14.30
C LEU A 46 -1.73 4.16 15.47
N LYS A 47 -0.46 3.81 15.69
CA LYS A 47 0.35 4.46 16.72
C LYS A 47 0.65 5.90 16.30
N PRO A 48 0.73 6.86 17.22
CA PRO A 48 1.12 8.22 16.87
C PRO A 48 2.47 8.27 16.16
N GLY A 49 2.54 9.00 15.05
CA GLY A 49 3.73 9.07 14.20
C GLY A 49 3.41 9.20 12.71
N VAL A 50 4.48 9.25 11.91
CA VAL A 50 4.39 9.21 10.45
C VAL A 50 4.59 7.78 9.97
N HIS A 51 3.63 7.29 9.21
CA HIS A 51 3.65 5.95 8.62
C HIS A 51 3.82 6.06 7.11
N THR A 52 4.49 5.09 6.50
CA THR A 52 4.69 5.02 5.04
C THR A 52 3.91 3.87 4.47
N VAL A 53 3.05 4.14 3.48
CA VAL A 53 2.38 3.14 2.66
C VAL A 53 3.19 2.98 1.37
N ALA A 54 3.59 1.76 1.05
CA ALA A 54 4.26 1.42 -0.19
C ALA A 54 3.40 0.44 -0.99
N ALA A 55 3.32 0.64 -2.30
CA ALA A 55 2.58 -0.25 -3.20
C ALA A 55 3.48 -0.65 -4.37
N ILE A 56 3.66 -1.96 -4.55
CA ILE A 56 4.69 -2.54 -5.41
C ILE A 56 4.06 -3.58 -6.34
N GLN A 57 4.38 -3.54 -7.63
CA GLN A 57 4.10 -4.64 -8.55
C GLN A 57 5.40 -5.31 -8.97
N PHE A 58 5.32 -6.63 -9.16
CA PHE A 58 6.42 -7.46 -9.63
C PHE A 58 6.11 -8.01 -11.01
N ASP A 59 7.12 -8.26 -11.84
CA ASP A 59 6.94 -8.77 -13.20
C ASP A 59 6.20 -10.11 -13.26
N ASN A 60 6.41 -10.97 -12.25
CA ASN A 60 5.86 -12.32 -12.12
C ASN A 60 4.86 -12.50 -10.96
N ASP A 61 4.35 -11.41 -10.38
CA ASP A 61 3.47 -11.42 -9.20
C ASP A 61 4.04 -12.17 -7.97
N ASP A 62 5.37 -12.25 -7.83
CA ASP A 62 6.03 -12.83 -6.65
C ASP A 62 6.97 -11.80 -5.98
N PRO A 63 6.68 -11.35 -4.75
CA PRO A 63 7.52 -10.38 -4.06
C PRO A 63 8.89 -10.93 -3.62
N ASN A 64 9.10 -12.24 -3.65
CA ASN A 64 10.36 -12.87 -3.23
C ASN A 64 11.35 -13.07 -4.38
N THR A 65 10.85 -13.28 -5.60
CA THR A 65 11.67 -13.63 -6.77
C THR A 65 11.53 -12.67 -7.93
N GLY A 66 10.42 -11.92 -7.97
CA GLY A 66 10.10 -11.00 -9.05
C GLY A 66 10.93 -9.73 -9.04
N LYS A 67 11.00 -9.09 -10.20
CA LYS A 67 11.58 -7.75 -10.34
C LYS A 67 10.49 -6.71 -10.16
N ILE A 68 10.81 -5.65 -9.45
CA ILE A 68 9.91 -4.50 -9.29
C ILE A 68 9.68 -3.86 -10.66
N VAL A 69 8.41 -3.79 -11.09
CA VAL A 69 7.99 -3.11 -12.31
C VAL A 69 7.26 -1.79 -12.03
N ASN A 70 6.62 -1.67 -10.87
CA ASN A 70 6.02 -0.43 -10.38
C ASN A 70 6.27 -0.30 -8.87
N PHE A 71 6.52 0.93 -8.43
CA PHE A 71 6.75 1.26 -7.03
C PHE A 71 6.30 2.70 -6.78
N ILE A 72 5.35 2.88 -5.86
CA ILE A 72 4.94 4.19 -5.35
C ILE A 72 4.86 4.14 -3.83
N GLU A 73 5.06 5.30 -3.20
CA GLU A 73 4.93 5.46 -1.76
C GLU A 73 4.14 6.73 -1.42
N ALA A 74 3.40 6.66 -0.32
CA ALA A 74 2.69 7.78 0.28
C ALA A 74 2.87 7.74 1.80
N LYS A 75 2.61 8.86 2.47
CA LYS A 75 2.74 8.97 3.93
C LYS A 75 1.46 9.50 4.55
N TYR A 76 1.14 9.01 5.74
CA TYR A 76 0.09 9.56 6.58
C TYR A 76 0.62 9.77 8.01
N GLU A 77 0.01 10.70 8.73
CA GLU A 77 0.38 11.02 10.11
C GLU A 77 -0.79 10.67 11.04
N VAL A 78 -0.51 9.90 12.08
CA VAL A 78 -1.43 9.68 13.18
C VAL A 78 -1.05 10.62 14.32
N LYS A 79 -2.01 11.47 14.71
CA LYS A 79 -1.83 12.43 15.79
C LYS A 79 -2.38 11.87 17.10
N GLU A 80 -1.71 12.18 18.20
CA GLU A 80 -2.26 11.92 19.52
C GLU A 80 -3.59 12.65 19.70
N LYS A 81 -4.58 11.96 20.26
CA LYS A 81 -5.77 12.65 20.75
C LYS A 81 -5.35 13.50 21.95
N LYS A 82 -5.45 14.82 21.80
CA LYS A 82 -5.33 15.77 22.89
C LYS A 82 -6.51 15.66 23.85
#